data_AF-A0A1I5DDH7-F1
#
_entry.id   AF-A0A1I5DDH7-F1
#
_cell.length_a   1.000
_cell.length_b   1.000
_cell.length_c   1.000
_cell.angle_alpha   90.00
_cell.angle_beta   90.00
_cell.angle_gamma   90.00
#
_symmetry.space_group_name_H-M   'P 1'
#
loop_
_entity.id
_entity.type
_entity.pdbx_description
1 polymer ?
#
loop_
_entity_poly.entity_id
_entity_poly.type
_entity_poly.pdbx_seq_one_letter_code
_entity_poly.pdbx_strand_id
1 'polypeptide(L)'
;MNPRLLFFLLLLLVALPSSAEWGRLFYSPAERTELDRNATPLTHRFDGEARNSRGRTLRWVDGQLNASSPPTKVKPGERWDPRTGEVHPDRQRSTTP
;
A
#
# COMPACT_ATOMS: atom_id res chain seq x y z
N MET A 1 -17.42 20.20 46.73
CA MET A 1 -16.68 19.85 45.50
C MET A 1 -15.64 20.93 45.27
N ASN A 2 -14.34 20.60 45.33
CA ASN A 2 -13.28 21.61 45.40
C ASN A 2 -12.93 22.13 43.99
N PRO A 3 -13.18 23.41 43.66
CA PRO A 3 -12.99 23.93 42.30
C PRO A 3 -11.53 23.89 41.87
N ARG A 4 -10.59 23.92 42.82
CA ARG A 4 -9.16 23.76 42.58
C ARG A 4 -8.79 22.35 42.12
N LEU A 5 -9.40 21.32 42.74
CA LEU A 5 -9.17 19.93 42.35
C LEU A 5 -9.74 19.66 40.96
N LEU A 6 -10.92 20.23 40.65
CA LEU A 6 -11.53 20.16 39.33
C LEU A 6 -10.63 20.83 38.27
N PHE A 7 -10.06 22.00 38.59
CA PHE A 7 -9.15 22.71 37.68
C PHE A 7 -7.87 21.90 37.40
N PHE A 8 -7.26 21.32 38.44
CA PHE A 8 -6.09 20.46 38.26
C PHE A 8 -6.40 19.19 37.48
N LEU A 9 -7.56 18.58 37.71
CA LEU A 9 -8.02 17.41 36.95
C LEU A 9 -8.26 17.76 35.47
N LEU A 10 -8.83 18.93 35.19
CA LEU A 10 -9.03 19.43 33.84
C LEU A 10 -7.69 19.67 33.12
N LEU A 11 -6.73 20.25 33.83
CA LEU A 11 -5.40 20.54 33.29
C LEU A 11 -4.61 19.26 32.98
N LEU A 12 -4.76 18.23 33.83
CA LEU A 12 -4.15 16.92 33.63
C LEU A 12 -4.75 16.17 32.42
N LEU A 13 -6.06 16.32 32.18
CA LEU A 13 -6.73 15.67 31.06
C LEU A 13 -6.34 16.26 29.70
N VAL A 14 -6.05 17.56 29.64
CA VAL A 14 -5.58 18.25 28.42
C VAL A 14 -4.12 17.90 28.08
N ALA A 15 -3.32 17.52 29.08
CA ALA A 15 -1.90 17.23 28.91
C ALA A 15 -1.61 15.80 28.39
N LEU A 16 -2.63 14.96 28.23
CA LEU A 16 -2.45 13.60 27.71
C LEU A 16 -2.17 13.65 26.19
N PRO A 17 -1.04 13.09 25.70
CA PRO A 17 -0.81 12.97 24.27
C PRO A 17 -1.84 11.99 23.68
N SER A 18 -2.65 12.47 22.74
CA SER A 18 -3.57 11.63 21.96
C SER A 18 -2.76 10.74 21.01
N SER A 19 -2.40 9.53 21.45
CA SER A 19 -1.69 8.53 20.63
C SER A 19 -2.65 7.53 19.97
N ALA A 20 -3.85 7.97 19.60
CA ALA A 20 -4.81 7.17 18.84
C ALA A 20 -4.84 7.68 17.40
N GLU A 21 -4.08 7.05 16.51
CA GLU A 21 -3.99 7.40 15.08
C GLU A 21 -5.22 6.91 14.28
N TRP A 22 -6.40 6.92 14.90
CA TRP A 22 -7.67 6.63 14.27
C TRP A 22 -8.15 7.91 13.57
N GLY A 23 -7.61 8.21 12.39
CA GLY A 23 -8.12 9.31 11.56
C GLY A 23 -7.11 10.16 10.80
N ARG A 24 -5.83 9.81 10.77
CA ARG A 24 -4.87 10.53 9.92
C ARG A 24 -5.04 10.12 8.46
N LEU A 25 -5.96 10.79 7.78
CA LEU A 25 -6.24 10.57 6.36
C LEU A 25 -5.15 11.14 5.43
N PHE A 26 -4.35 12.09 5.94
CA PHE A 26 -3.36 12.80 5.14
C PHE A 26 -1.99 12.77 5.81
N TYR A 27 -1.02 12.21 5.07
CA TYR A 27 0.40 12.31 5.36
C TYR A 27 1.01 13.49 4.61
N SER A 28 1.99 14.15 5.24
CA SER A 28 2.89 15.09 4.55
C SER A 28 3.71 14.38 3.47
N PRO A 29 4.26 15.11 2.47
CA PRO A 29 5.08 14.50 1.42
C PRO A 29 6.27 13.68 1.96
N ALA A 30 6.92 14.16 3.04
CA ALA A 30 8.04 13.48 3.66
C ALA A 30 7.62 12.14 4.30
N GLU A 31 6.52 12.15 5.06
CA GLU A 31 5.96 10.95 5.70
C GLU A 31 5.50 9.90 4.67
N ARG A 32 4.89 10.32 3.55
CA ARG A 32 4.56 9.40 2.44
C ARG A 32 5.79 8.75 1.85
N THR A 33 6.83 9.55 1.60
CA THR A 33 8.06 9.03 1.00
C THR A 33 8.73 8.00 1.91
N GLU A 34 8.67 8.20 3.23
CA GLU A 34 9.19 7.24 4.20
C GLU A 34 8.34 5.97 4.27
N LEU A 35 7.01 6.11 4.21
CA LEU A 35 6.10 4.97 4.16
C LEU A 35 6.31 4.14 2.89
N ASP A 36 6.44 4.80 1.73
CA ASP A 36 6.70 4.16 0.44
C ASP A 36 8.07 3.45 0.43
N ARG A 37 9.09 4.02 1.08
CA ARG A 37 10.40 3.37 1.25
C ARG A 37 10.31 2.08 2.08
N ASN A 38 9.43 2.05 3.08
CA ASN A 38 9.27 0.91 3.98
C ASN A 38 8.24 -0.12 3.47
N ALA A 39 7.36 0.27 2.55
CA ALA A 39 6.41 -0.61 1.91
C ALA A 39 7.11 -1.45 0.83
N THR A 40 7.78 -2.53 1.25
CA THR A 40 8.20 -3.56 0.29
C THR A 40 7.01 -4.45 -0.01
N PRO A 41 6.42 -4.40 -1.23
CA PRO A 41 5.30 -5.24 -1.54
C PRO A 41 5.75 -6.70 -1.56
N LEU A 42 5.05 -7.55 -0.80
CA LEU A 42 5.33 -9.00 -0.73
C LEU A 42 5.00 -9.72 -2.05
N THR A 43 4.23 -9.07 -2.92
CA THR A 43 3.79 -9.61 -4.21
C THR A 43 3.92 -8.54 -5.29
N HIS A 44 4.23 -8.96 -6.51
CA HIS A 44 4.23 -8.11 -7.69
C HIS A 44 2.91 -8.23 -8.43
N ARG A 45 2.39 -7.12 -8.97
CA ARG A 45 1.20 -7.12 -9.84
C ARG A 45 1.63 -7.09 -11.30
N PHE A 46 1.10 -8.00 -12.11
CA PHE A 46 1.34 -7.96 -13.54
C PHE A 46 0.31 -7.05 -14.20
N ASP A 47 0.74 -5.93 -14.77
CA ASP A 47 -0.17 -4.98 -15.42
C ASP A 47 -0.44 -5.33 -16.87
N GLY A 48 0.51 -6.03 -17.50
CA GLY A 48 0.36 -6.57 -18.85
C GLY A 48 1.63 -6.47 -19.69
N GLU A 49 1.48 -6.78 -20.96
CA GLU A 49 2.55 -6.72 -21.95
C GLU A 49 2.06 -6.11 -23.26
N ALA A 50 2.97 -5.46 -23.99
CA ALA A 50 2.73 -4.94 -25.32
C ALA A 50 3.90 -5.34 -26.21
N ARG A 51 3.58 -5.79 -27.42
CA ARG A 51 4.58 -6.14 -28.42
C ARG A 51 4.63 -5.04 -29.47
N ASN A 52 5.82 -4.50 -29.72
CA ASN A 52 5.99 -3.52 -30.78
C ASN A 52 6.09 -4.20 -32.16
N SER A 53 5.98 -3.41 -33.23
CA SER A 53 6.07 -3.89 -34.62
C SER A 53 7.41 -4.52 -34.98
N ARG A 54 8.48 -4.21 -34.22
CA ARG A 54 9.81 -4.82 -34.35
C ARG A 54 9.94 -6.14 -33.58
N GLY A 55 8.84 -6.63 -32.99
CA GLY A 55 8.78 -7.91 -32.27
C GLY A 55 9.24 -7.85 -30.81
N ARG A 56 9.67 -6.70 -30.29
CA ARG A 56 10.10 -6.52 -28.88
C ARG A 56 8.90 -6.44 -27.96
N THR A 57 8.91 -7.24 -26.90
CA THR A 57 7.90 -7.21 -25.83
C THR A 57 8.32 -6.26 -24.72
N LEU A 58 7.42 -5.37 -24.34
CA LEU A 58 7.48 -4.53 -23.15
C LEU A 58 6.51 -5.10 -22.12
N ARG A 59 6.93 -5.20 -20.86
CA ARG A 59 6.10 -5.70 -19.77
C ARG A 59 6.02 -4.65 -18.67
N TRP A 60 4.85 -4.53 -18.05
CA TRP A 60 4.63 -3.65 -16.91
C TRP A 60 4.32 -4.48 -15.67
N VAL A 61 5.04 -4.18 -14.59
CA VAL A 61 4.90 -4.81 -13.28
C VAL A 61 4.94 -3.70 -12.24
N ASP A 62 3.93 -3.63 -11.39
CA ASP A 62 3.77 -2.57 -10.38
C ASP A 62 3.92 -1.15 -10.98
N GLY A 63 3.38 -0.94 -12.19
CA GLY A 63 3.44 0.32 -12.92
C GLY A 63 4.81 0.65 -13.52
N GLN A 64 5.82 -0.21 -13.35
CA GLN A 64 7.17 0.00 -13.87
C GLN A 64 7.47 -0.93 -15.04
N LEU A 65 8.32 -0.47 -15.97
CA LEU A 65 8.80 -1.31 -17.06
C LEU A 65 9.70 -2.41 -16.48
N ASN A 66 9.36 -3.67 -16.72
CA ASN A 66 10.11 -4.80 -16.21
C ASN A 66 10.64 -5.65 -17.36
N ALA A 67 11.93 -5.95 -17.33
CA ALA A 67 12.57 -6.85 -18.29
C ALA A 67 12.34 -8.33 -17.95
N SER A 68 11.98 -8.61 -16.70
CA SER A 68 11.72 -9.96 -16.17
C SER A 68 10.34 -10.43 -16.61
N SER A 69 10.24 -11.66 -17.10
CA SER A 69 8.93 -12.27 -17.37
C SER A 69 8.25 -12.65 -16.06
N PRO A 70 6.96 -12.32 -15.88
CA PRO A 70 6.18 -12.88 -14.79
C PRO A 70 6.06 -14.41 -14.98
N PRO A 71 5.73 -15.17 -13.91
CA PRO A 71 5.43 -16.59 -14.05
C PRO A 71 4.37 -16.84 -15.13
N THR A 72 4.52 -17.90 -15.91
CA THR A 72 3.71 -18.20 -17.13
C THR A 72 2.19 -18.20 -16.91
N LYS A 73 1.74 -18.34 -15.67
CA LYS A 73 0.31 -18.43 -15.32
C LYS A 73 -0.29 -17.10 -14.85
N VAL A 74 0.50 -16.05 -14.66
CA VAL A 74 0.03 -14.76 -14.16
C VAL A 74 -0.64 -13.98 -15.28
N LYS A 75 -1.92 -13.69 -15.12
CA LYS A 75 -2.70 -12.87 -16.04
C LYS A 75 -2.60 -11.39 -15.66
N PRO A 76 -2.82 -10.46 -16.61
CA PRO A 76 -2.93 -9.05 -16.29
C PRO A 76 -3.96 -8.80 -15.17
N GLY A 77 -3.56 -8.02 -14.17
CA GLY A 77 -4.30 -7.75 -12.94
C GLY A 77 -3.96 -8.69 -11.78
N GLU A 78 -3.46 -9.90 -12.03
CA GLU A 78 -3.09 -10.83 -10.97
C GLU A 78 -1.77 -10.42 -10.29
N ARG A 79 -1.60 -10.90 -9.06
CA ARG A 79 -0.40 -10.71 -8.27
C ARG A 79 0.32 -12.02 -8.09
N TRP A 80 1.64 -12.00 -7.97
CA TRP A 80 2.41 -13.18 -7.61
C TRP A 80 3.47 -12.88 -6.56
N ASP A 81 3.75 -13.87 -5.71
CA ASP A 81 4.92 -13.84 -4.84
C ASP A 81 6.17 -14.21 -5.67
N PRO A 82 7.18 -13.32 -5.79
CA PRO A 82 8.38 -13.59 -6.58
C PRO A 82 9.25 -14.72 -6.01
N ARG A 83 9.13 -15.07 -4.72
CA ARG A 83 9.91 -16.12 -4.07
C ARG A 83 9.27 -17.49 -4.25
N THR A 84 7.95 -17.57 -4.11
CA THR A 84 7.23 -18.86 -4.16
C THR A 84 6.61 -19.13 -5.53
N GLY A 85 6.37 -18.09 -6.34
CA GLY A 85 5.63 -18.17 -7.60
C GLY A 85 4.12 -18.33 -7.43
N GLU A 86 3.60 -18.25 -6.20
CA GLU A 86 2.16 -18.34 -5.92
C GLU A 86 1.42 -17.16 -6.55
N VAL A 87 0.29 -17.42 -7.19
CA VAL A 87 -0.52 -16.41 -7.89
C VAL A 87 -1.78 -16.14 -7.08
N HIS A 88 -2.03 -14.86 -6.80
CA HIS A 88 -3.19 -14.38 -6.08
C HIS A 88 -4.06 -13.53 -7.00
N PRO A 89 -5.40 -13.70 -6.97
CA PRO A 89 -6.30 -12.82 -7.70
C PRO A 89 -6.23 -11.39 -7.14
N ASP A 90 -6.51 -10.39 -7.99
CA ASP A 90 -6.60 -9.00 -7.52
C ASP A 90 -7.78 -8.87 -6.55
N ARG A 91 -7.48 -8.72 -5.26
CA ARG A 91 -8.49 -8.68 -4.17
C ARG A 91 -9.49 -7.53 -4.28
N GLN A 92 -9.32 -6.61 -5.24
CA GLN A 92 -10.16 -5.41 -5.34
C GLN A 92 -11.45 -5.59 -6.14
N ARG A 93 -11.76 -6.79 -6.65
CA ARG A 93 -13.06 -7.07 -7.28
C ARG A 93 -14.05 -7.75 -6.33
N SER A 94 -14.17 -7.22 -5.11
CA SER A 94 -15.36 -7.44 -4.28
C SER A 94 -16.47 -6.53 -4.82
N THR A 95 -17.13 -6.94 -5.89
CA THR A 95 -18.41 -6.35 -6.29
C THR A 95 -19.41 -6.71 -5.20
N THR A 96 -19.65 -5.79 -4.26
CA THR A 96 -20.87 -5.83 -3.45
C THR A 96 -22.05 -5.57 -4.41
N PRO A 97 -23.07 -6.45 -4.44
CA PRO A 97 -24.26 -6.26 -5.26
C PRO A 97 -25.10 -5.06 -4.82
#